data_AF-A0A7X9S3K4-F1
#
_entry.id   AF-A0A7X9S3K4-F1
#
_cell.length_a   1.000
_cell.length_b   1.000
_cell.length_c   1.000
_cell.angle_alpha   90.00
_cell.angle_beta   90.00
_cell.angle_gamma   90.00
#
_symmetry.space_group_name_H-M   'P 1'
#
loop_
_entity.id
_entity.type
_entity.pdbx_description
1 polymer ?
#
loop_
_entity_poly.entity_id
_entity_poly.type
_entity_poly.pdbx_seq_one_letter_code
_entity_poly.pdbx_strand_id
1 'polypeptide(L)'
;MYRFRKTKYLLDEQYDELNNQEIYFASPEELNDPMEGIKDIFWQGDEILWRNFITHYLMCLEHVTNMWSVVGEDKEINKNFIPVFKNSIEFSSVKHKERFIKIQDYFFANKIIKNMPSFLADKNKKIRYNELLKYLKIIHKFAFDSINFVDYNYGYMKRINIFENILEENNIIQLEGGDNNGEEDDKEFILEDEIESMFNTLNNINSSRDIFKFYDEKGESVFSNKTFIMIQFPEAYLSKIEELIWPKWYAACFTNQCTSVSSWGTYGDNHKGVCLKFKTKYKEDSKTEFLNLTGVIKNGFNSVIGSNHYKLSSVNYKNVLPEIDFFKTLGRLTYPNFNKHWYTNEEAEVSNTIVNMDFNEEWMKAYSKNFNKSITTKTTKYSSEEEYRIILDDLFNDYSDKEDRKLKYDFNALEGIIFGIKTSSVDKAEIIKIIRRKCHETGRKNFDFYECEYCHESGKIKPVKINIPI
;
A
#
# COMPACT_ATOMS: atom_id res chain seq x y z
N MET A 1 -5.65 14.07 23.53
CA MET A 1 -6.13 13.31 22.35
C MET A 1 -7.17 12.28 22.76
N TYR A 2 -8.12 11.98 21.89
CA TYR A 2 -9.22 11.06 22.15
C TYR A 2 -9.15 9.85 21.21
N ARG A 3 -9.50 8.66 21.70
CA ARG A 3 -9.57 7.42 20.90
C ARG A 3 -10.85 6.67 21.20
N PHE A 4 -11.73 6.58 20.20
CA PHE A 4 -12.96 5.81 20.29
C PHE A 4 -12.67 4.31 20.24
N ARG A 5 -13.35 3.54 21.08
CA ARG A 5 -13.23 2.09 21.18
C ARG A 5 -14.56 1.42 21.50
N LYS A 6 -14.81 0.30 20.83
CA LYS A 6 -15.88 -0.62 21.21
C LYS A 6 -15.50 -1.31 22.52
N THR A 7 -16.45 -1.53 23.42
CA THR A 7 -16.19 -2.17 24.73
C THR A 7 -15.59 -3.56 24.57
N LYS A 8 -16.02 -4.33 23.56
CA LYS A 8 -15.46 -5.64 23.23
C LYS A 8 -13.93 -5.66 23.07
N TYR A 9 -13.33 -4.62 22.46
CA TYR A 9 -11.87 -4.56 22.28
C TYR A 9 -11.14 -4.27 23.59
N LEU A 10 -11.82 -3.65 24.55
CA LEU A 10 -11.25 -3.32 25.85
C LEU A 10 -11.37 -4.46 26.86
N LEU A 11 -12.41 -5.30 26.73
CA LEU A 11 -12.85 -6.23 27.76
C LEU A 11 -12.78 -7.71 27.35
N ASP A 12 -13.00 -8.06 26.09
CA ASP A 12 -13.01 -9.46 25.67
C ASP A 12 -11.58 -10.02 25.74
N GLU A 13 -11.43 -11.24 26.26
CA GLU A 13 -10.13 -11.92 26.47
C GLU A 13 -9.27 -12.01 25.20
N GLN A 14 -9.90 -12.03 24.02
CA GLN A 14 -9.19 -12.05 22.73
C GLN A 14 -8.35 -10.77 22.50
N TYR A 15 -8.79 -9.64 23.04
CA TYR A 15 -8.16 -8.33 22.80
C TYR A 15 -7.58 -7.75 24.09
N ASP A 16 -8.44 -7.61 25.10
CA ASP A 16 -8.10 -7.13 26.45
C ASP A 16 -7.25 -5.84 26.47
N GLU A 17 -7.50 -4.92 25.51
CA GLU A 17 -6.65 -3.73 25.25
C GLU A 17 -6.44 -2.90 26.52
N LEU A 18 -7.48 -2.77 27.37
CA LEU A 18 -7.42 -1.92 28.55
C LEU A 18 -6.55 -2.52 29.66
N ASN A 19 -6.65 -3.83 29.92
CA ASN A 19 -5.81 -4.50 30.90
C ASN A 19 -4.36 -4.57 30.44
N ASN A 20 -4.12 -4.82 29.15
CA ASN A 20 -2.78 -4.92 28.58
C ASN A 20 -2.13 -3.56 28.30
N GLN A 21 -2.90 -2.47 28.39
CA GLN A 21 -2.51 -1.10 28.04
C GLN A 21 -2.06 -0.98 26.59
N GLU A 22 -2.80 -1.62 25.68
CA GLU A 22 -2.41 -1.76 24.28
C GLU A 22 -3.15 -0.80 23.35
N ILE A 23 -2.43 -0.32 22.35
CA ILE A 23 -2.95 0.40 21.19
C ILE A 23 -2.58 -0.44 19.98
N TYR A 24 -3.58 -1.04 19.35
CA TYR A 24 -3.43 -1.73 18.08
C TYR A 24 -3.32 -0.74 16.90
N PHE A 25 -2.39 -1.03 15.99
CA PHE A 25 -2.16 -0.31 14.74
C PHE A 25 -2.73 -1.09 13.56
N ALA A 26 -3.80 -0.55 12.98
CA ALA A 26 -4.54 -1.16 11.88
C ALA A 26 -3.78 -0.99 10.56
N SER A 27 -3.82 -2.01 9.68
CA SER A 27 -3.38 -1.86 8.29
C SER A 27 -4.38 -1.00 7.50
N PRO A 28 -4.04 -0.48 6.31
CA PRO A 28 -4.94 0.35 5.53
C PRO A 28 -6.27 -0.35 5.21
N GLU A 29 -6.25 -1.66 4.99
CA GLU A 29 -7.44 -2.48 4.70
C GLU A 29 -8.37 -2.65 5.92
N GLU A 30 -7.85 -2.39 7.13
CA GLU A 30 -8.61 -2.42 8.39
C GLU A 30 -9.20 -1.03 8.75
N LEU A 31 -8.86 0.02 7.99
CA LEU A 31 -9.40 1.37 8.18
C LEU A 31 -10.76 1.52 7.47
N ASN A 32 -11.54 2.51 7.90
CA ASN A 32 -12.92 2.68 7.45
C ASN A 32 -13.06 3.43 6.11
N ASP A 33 -12.06 4.21 5.70
CA ASP A 33 -12.09 4.94 4.45
C ASP A 33 -11.51 4.04 3.33
N PRO A 34 -12.30 3.66 2.31
CA PRO A 34 -11.82 2.81 1.23
C PRO A 34 -10.73 3.48 0.37
N MET A 35 -10.54 4.79 0.48
CA MET A 35 -9.48 5.51 -0.20
C MET A 35 -8.13 5.42 0.51
N GLU A 36 -8.07 4.77 1.68
CA GLU A 36 -6.81 4.64 2.42
C GLU A 36 -5.78 3.82 1.69
N GLY A 37 -4.57 4.37 1.61
CA GLY A 37 -3.46 3.74 0.90
C GLY A 37 -3.52 3.86 -0.62
N ILE A 38 -4.55 4.48 -1.20
CA ILE A 38 -4.57 4.78 -2.64
C ILE A 38 -3.50 5.83 -2.96
N LYS A 39 -2.71 5.54 -3.99
CA LYS A 39 -1.64 6.40 -4.50
C LYS A 39 -1.99 6.81 -5.92
N ASP A 40 -1.80 8.08 -6.24
CA ASP A 40 -1.84 8.52 -7.63
C ASP A 40 -0.44 8.38 -8.24
N ILE A 41 -0.18 7.23 -8.86
CA ILE A 41 1.14 6.89 -9.42
C ILE A 41 1.14 7.13 -10.92
N PHE A 42 2.23 7.72 -11.40
CA PHE A 42 2.54 7.76 -12.82
C PHE A 42 3.98 7.31 -13.09
N TRP A 43 4.23 6.94 -14.33
CA TRP A 43 5.55 6.59 -14.85
C TRP A 43 5.94 7.59 -15.92
N GLN A 44 7.07 8.26 -15.72
CA GLN A 44 7.65 9.17 -16.69
C GLN A 44 9.16 8.98 -16.70
N GLY A 45 9.70 8.46 -17.79
CA GLY A 45 11.12 8.15 -17.89
C GLY A 45 11.61 8.12 -19.32
N ASP A 46 12.93 8.15 -19.47
CA ASP A 46 13.61 7.96 -20.75
C ASP A 46 13.72 6.48 -21.13
N GLU A 47 14.35 6.22 -22.28
CA GLU A 47 14.50 4.88 -22.84
C GLU A 47 15.23 3.92 -21.88
N ILE A 48 16.20 4.40 -21.10
CA ILE A 48 16.95 3.58 -20.13
C ILE A 48 16.00 3.09 -19.04
N LEU A 49 15.22 3.99 -18.44
CA LEU A 49 14.26 3.65 -17.39
C LEU A 49 13.21 2.66 -17.88
N TRP A 50 12.67 2.88 -19.07
CA TRP A 50 11.67 1.97 -19.65
C TRP A 50 12.23 0.61 -20.01
N ARG A 51 13.44 0.54 -20.59
CA ARG A 51 14.10 -0.74 -20.88
C ARG A 51 14.34 -1.53 -19.59
N ASN A 52 14.75 -0.86 -18.52
CA ASN A 52 14.97 -1.48 -17.22
C ASN A 52 13.66 -1.94 -16.56
N PHE A 53 12.59 -1.14 -16.63
CA PHE A 53 11.26 -1.53 -16.15
C PHE A 53 10.74 -2.80 -16.85
N ILE A 54 10.85 -2.85 -18.18
CA ILE A 54 10.41 -4.00 -18.98
C ILE A 54 11.29 -5.23 -18.68
N THR A 55 12.59 -5.05 -18.51
CA THR A 55 13.51 -6.14 -18.12
C THR A 55 13.17 -6.69 -16.73
N HIS A 56 12.84 -5.81 -15.79
CA HIS A 56 12.40 -6.21 -14.44
C HIS A 56 11.06 -6.97 -14.48
N TYR A 57 10.13 -6.54 -15.32
CA TYR A 57 8.87 -7.26 -15.57
C TYR A 57 9.14 -8.70 -16.07
N LEU A 58 10.01 -8.84 -17.07
CA LEU A 58 10.41 -10.13 -17.63
C LEU A 58 11.03 -11.04 -16.55
N MET A 59 11.88 -10.49 -15.70
CA MET A 59 12.52 -11.23 -14.59
C MET A 59 11.52 -11.71 -13.55
N CYS A 60 10.52 -10.90 -13.22
CA CYS A 60 9.45 -11.30 -12.31
C CYS A 60 8.57 -12.40 -12.90
N LEU A 61 8.23 -12.28 -14.20
CA LEU A 61 7.43 -13.29 -14.90
C LEU A 61 8.18 -14.62 -15.02
N GLU A 62 9.48 -14.58 -15.34
CA GLU A 62 10.35 -15.75 -15.38
C GLU A 62 10.37 -16.48 -14.05
N HIS A 63 10.51 -15.75 -12.94
CA HIS A 63 10.50 -16.35 -11.61
C HIS A 63 9.18 -17.08 -11.32
N VAL A 64 8.04 -16.43 -11.57
CA VAL A 64 6.73 -17.01 -11.30
C VAL A 64 6.43 -18.20 -12.22
N THR A 65 6.86 -18.13 -13.49
CA THR A 65 6.73 -19.23 -14.46
C THR A 65 7.56 -20.44 -14.04
N ASN A 66 8.80 -20.23 -13.56
CA ASN A 66 9.59 -21.32 -13.00
C ASN A 66 8.93 -21.95 -11.77
N MET A 67 8.38 -21.13 -10.86
CA MET A 67 7.67 -21.65 -9.69
C MET A 67 6.50 -22.53 -10.10
N TRP A 68 5.71 -22.10 -11.08
CA TRP A 68 4.62 -22.90 -11.66
C TRP A 68 5.10 -24.21 -12.29
N SER A 69 6.24 -24.21 -12.99
CA SER A 69 6.79 -25.46 -13.54
C SER A 69 7.16 -26.50 -12.48
N VAL A 70 7.43 -26.06 -11.24
CA VAL A 70 7.75 -26.93 -10.10
C VAL A 70 6.49 -27.41 -9.38
N VAL A 71 5.55 -26.50 -9.10
CA VAL A 71 4.37 -26.82 -8.26
C VAL A 71 3.13 -27.21 -9.06
N GLY A 72 3.12 -27.03 -10.38
CA GLY A 72 1.97 -27.28 -11.24
C GLY A 72 0.74 -26.50 -10.75
N GLU A 73 -0.38 -27.20 -10.60
CA GLU A 73 -1.64 -26.66 -10.07
C GLU A 73 -1.87 -27.05 -8.60
N ASP A 74 -0.92 -27.76 -7.96
CA ASP A 74 -1.08 -28.32 -6.61
C ASP A 74 -1.01 -27.25 -5.51
N LYS A 75 -0.38 -26.11 -5.79
CA LYS A 75 -0.26 -24.97 -4.88
C LYS A 75 -0.61 -23.68 -5.59
N GLU A 76 -1.56 -22.94 -5.04
CA GLU A 76 -1.99 -21.65 -5.59
C GLU A 76 -0.84 -20.64 -5.65
N ILE A 77 -0.63 -20.07 -6.83
CA ILE A 77 0.27 -18.96 -7.12
C ILE A 77 -0.58 -17.70 -7.28
N ASN A 78 -0.19 -16.66 -6.55
CA ASN A 78 -0.84 -15.35 -6.57
C ASN A 78 0.19 -14.22 -6.52
N LYS A 79 -0.28 -12.97 -6.44
CA LYS A 79 0.56 -11.75 -6.47
C LYS A 79 1.70 -11.74 -5.43
N ASN A 80 1.58 -12.47 -4.32
CA ASN A 80 2.61 -12.50 -3.28
C ASN A 80 3.88 -13.26 -3.72
N PHE A 81 3.80 -14.07 -4.78
CA PHE A 81 4.93 -14.77 -5.37
C PHE A 81 5.72 -13.92 -6.37
N ILE A 82 5.25 -12.71 -6.70
CA ILE A 82 5.96 -11.82 -7.62
C ILE A 82 7.13 -11.16 -6.88
N PRO A 83 8.39 -11.41 -7.26
CA PRO A 83 9.54 -11.03 -6.47
C PRO A 83 10.03 -9.62 -6.86
N VAL A 84 9.23 -8.58 -6.61
CA VAL A 84 9.54 -7.21 -7.07
C VAL A 84 10.81 -6.60 -6.49
N PHE A 85 11.34 -7.15 -5.41
CA PHE A 85 12.63 -6.73 -4.82
C PHE A 85 13.84 -7.47 -5.42
N LYS A 86 13.60 -8.51 -6.23
CA LYS A 86 14.66 -9.30 -6.86
C LYS A 86 15.45 -8.44 -7.82
N ASN A 87 16.76 -8.62 -7.83
CA ASN A 87 17.67 -7.96 -8.76
C ASN A 87 18.57 -8.97 -9.49
N SER A 88 19.26 -8.53 -10.54
CA SER A 88 20.09 -9.42 -11.37
C SER A 88 21.39 -9.90 -10.71
N ILE A 89 21.67 -9.49 -9.46
CA ILE A 89 22.77 -9.99 -8.63
C ILE A 89 22.35 -11.25 -7.85
N GLU A 90 21.04 -11.48 -7.71
CA GLU A 90 20.45 -12.56 -6.89
C GLU A 90 20.11 -13.83 -7.69
N PHE A 91 20.70 -14.03 -8.88
CA PHE A 91 20.52 -15.29 -9.59
C PHE A 91 21.11 -16.44 -8.78
N SER A 92 20.32 -17.51 -8.62
CA SER A 92 20.67 -18.69 -7.83
C SER A 92 21.91 -19.45 -8.33
N SER A 93 22.28 -19.26 -9.60
CA SER A 93 23.47 -19.87 -10.21
C SER A 93 23.90 -19.15 -11.49
N VAL A 94 25.13 -19.40 -11.94
CA VAL A 94 25.65 -18.94 -13.24
C VAL A 94 24.74 -19.43 -14.39
N LYS A 95 24.29 -20.69 -14.34
CA LYS A 95 23.37 -21.26 -15.34
C LYS A 95 22.03 -20.54 -15.38
N HIS A 96 21.50 -20.13 -14.22
CA HIS A 96 20.27 -19.34 -14.16
C HIS A 96 20.46 -17.98 -14.84
N LYS A 97 21.57 -17.30 -14.56
CA LYS A 97 21.91 -16.03 -15.21
C LYS A 97 22.06 -16.16 -16.72
N GLU A 98 22.82 -17.15 -17.20
CA GLU A 98 23.00 -17.41 -18.64
C GLU A 98 21.68 -17.71 -19.36
N ARG A 99 20.81 -18.49 -18.73
CA ARG A 99 19.46 -18.75 -19.25
C ARG A 99 18.65 -17.46 -19.35
N PHE A 100 18.64 -16.65 -18.29
CA PHE A 100 17.89 -15.39 -18.30
C PHE A 100 18.38 -14.42 -19.39
N ILE A 101 19.71 -14.33 -19.61
CA ILE A 101 20.27 -13.54 -20.71
C ILE A 101 19.72 -14.02 -22.06
N LYS A 102 19.66 -15.33 -22.32
CA LYS A 102 19.06 -15.85 -23.56
C LYS A 102 17.57 -15.52 -23.72
N ILE A 103 16.81 -15.54 -22.61
CA ILE A 103 15.40 -15.12 -22.62
C ILE A 103 15.30 -13.64 -22.99
N GLN A 104 16.14 -12.80 -22.38
CA GLN A 104 16.20 -11.37 -22.64
C GLN A 104 16.59 -11.08 -24.09
N ASP A 105 17.61 -11.76 -24.63
CA ASP A 105 18.07 -11.61 -26.01
C ASP A 105 16.95 -11.97 -27.01
N TYR A 106 16.28 -13.10 -26.81
CA TYR A 106 15.16 -13.50 -27.67
C TYR A 106 13.98 -12.53 -27.57
N PHE A 107 13.67 -12.06 -26.35
CA PHE A 107 12.60 -11.11 -26.11
C PHE A 107 12.83 -9.75 -26.79
N PHE A 108 14.03 -9.18 -26.67
CA PHE A 108 14.39 -7.91 -27.32
C PHE A 108 14.80 -8.05 -28.79
N ALA A 109 14.95 -9.27 -29.32
CA ALA A 109 15.10 -9.50 -30.76
C ALA A 109 13.80 -9.20 -31.53
N ASN A 110 12.63 -9.28 -30.86
CA ASN A 110 11.37 -8.90 -31.47
C ASN A 110 11.30 -7.38 -31.71
N LYS A 111 10.98 -6.96 -32.94
CA LYS A 111 10.95 -5.55 -33.35
C LYS A 111 10.00 -4.69 -32.50
N ILE A 112 8.86 -5.22 -32.11
CA ILE A 112 7.84 -4.50 -31.31
C ILE A 112 8.39 -4.21 -29.93
N ILE A 113 8.96 -5.22 -29.28
CA ILE A 113 9.53 -5.11 -27.95
C ILE A 113 10.79 -4.25 -27.94
N LYS A 114 11.65 -4.40 -28.96
CA LYS A 114 12.86 -3.59 -29.13
C LYS A 114 12.56 -2.09 -29.15
N ASN A 115 11.46 -1.69 -29.81
CA ASN A 115 11.07 -0.29 -29.95
C ASN A 115 10.16 0.21 -28.81
N MET A 116 9.72 -0.67 -27.89
CA MET A 116 8.81 -0.29 -26.82
C MET A 116 9.41 0.73 -25.84
N PRO A 117 10.69 0.62 -25.41
CA PRO A 117 11.29 1.62 -24.53
C PRO A 117 11.30 3.04 -25.12
N SER A 118 11.65 3.19 -26.40
CA SER A 118 11.67 4.49 -27.06
C SER A 118 10.26 5.04 -27.27
N PHE A 119 9.30 4.19 -27.67
CA PHE A 119 7.89 4.57 -27.77
C PHE A 119 7.31 5.08 -26.44
N LEU A 120 7.64 4.44 -25.32
CA LEU A 120 7.18 4.88 -24.00
C LEU A 120 7.89 6.16 -23.52
N ALA A 121 9.14 6.38 -23.94
CA ALA A 121 9.91 7.57 -23.61
C ALA A 121 9.45 8.81 -24.40
N ASP A 122 9.17 8.66 -25.70
CA ASP A 122 8.85 9.76 -26.62
C ASP A 122 7.52 10.46 -26.28
N LYS A 123 6.65 9.77 -25.54
CA LYS A 123 5.36 10.30 -25.13
C LYS A 123 5.45 11.60 -24.33
N ASN A 124 6.59 11.93 -23.68
CA ASN A 124 6.78 13.09 -22.79
C ASN A 124 5.64 13.32 -21.74
N LYS A 125 4.75 12.35 -21.57
CA LYS A 125 3.51 12.39 -20.80
C LYS A 125 3.63 11.44 -19.61
N LYS A 126 2.85 11.72 -18.58
CA LYS A 126 2.68 10.85 -17.42
C LYS A 126 1.86 9.64 -17.82
N ILE A 127 2.48 8.45 -17.87
CA ILE A 127 1.73 7.21 -18.11
C ILE A 127 1.11 6.76 -16.79
N ARG A 128 -0.21 6.57 -16.76
CA ARG A 128 -0.96 6.14 -15.57
C ARG A 128 -1.23 4.63 -15.55
N TYR A 129 -1.82 4.15 -14.47
CA TYR A 129 -2.01 2.73 -14.20
C TYR A 129 -2.72 1.99 -15.34
N ASN A 130 -3.89 2.47 -15.79
CA ASN A 130 -4.66 1.74 -16.79
C ASN A 130 -4.00 1.75 -18.17
N GLU A 131 -3.37 2.87 -18.54
CA GLU A 131 -2.55 2.97 -19.76
C GLU A 131 -1.38 1.97 -19.71
N LEU A 132 -0.59 1.97 -18.62
CA LEU A 132 0.55 1.08 -18.47
C LEU A 132 0.13 -0.40 -18.46
N LEU A 133 -1.02 -0.73 -17.85
CA LEU A 133 -1.56 -2.09 -17.85
C LEU A 133 -1.85 -2.57 -19.28
N LYS A 134 -2.35 -1.71 -20.17
CA LYS A 134 -2.58 -2.05 -21.58
C LYS A 134 -1.25 -2.40 -22.28
N TYR A 135 -0.22 -1.58 -22.09
CA TYR A 135 1.11 -1.85 -22.64
C TYR A 135 1.70 -3.15 -22.10
N LEU A 136 1.59 -3.38 -20.79
CA LEU A 136 2.06 -4.61 -20.17
C LEU A 136 1.31 -5.85 -20.67
N LYS A 137 0.00 -5.79 -20.93
CA LYS A 137 -0.75 -6.90 -21.54
C LYS A 137 -0.25 -7.27 -22.94
N ILE A 138 0.31 -6.32 -23.70
CA ILE A 138 0.95 -6.58 -24.99
C ILE A 138 2.33 -7.21 -24.76
N ILE A 139 3.17 -6.54 -23.96
CA ILE A 139 4.51 -7.00 -23.58
C ILE A 139 4.48 -8.43 -23.03
N HIS A 140 3.49 -8.74 -22.21
CA HIS A 140 3.32 -10.02 -21.53
C HIS A 140 3.31 -11.21 -22.48
N LYS A 141 2.63 -11.08 -23.63
CA LYS A 141 2.53 -12.16 -24.63
C LYS A 141 3.91 -12.54 -25.17
N PHE A 142 4.71 -11.54 -25.51
CA PHE A 142 6.08 -11.73 -25.97
C PHE A 142 6.99 -12.23 -24.84
N ALA A 143 6.85 -11.67 -23.63
CA ALA A 143 7.65 -12.08 -22.48
C ALA A 143 7.43 -13.57 -22.14
N PHE A 144 6.18 -14.02 -22.12
CA PHE A 144 5.83 -15.41 -21.87
C PHE A 144 6.29 -16.34 -23.01
N ASP A 145 6.15 -15.94 -24.28
CA ASP A 145 6.67 -16.71 -25.42
C ASP A 145 8.19 -16.89 -25.33
N SER A 146 8.93 -15.82 -25.01
CA SER A 146 10.39 -15.88 -24.84
C SER A 146 10.83 -16.85 -23.76
N ILE A 147 10.15 -16.84 -22.61
CA ILE A 147 10.42 -17.78 -21.51
C ILE A 147 10.18 -19.22 -21.98
N ASN A 148 9.00 -19.50 -22.55
CA ASN A 148 8.65 -20.85 -23.03
C ASN A 148 9.59 -21.34 -24.13
N PHE A 149 9.99 -20.49 -25.06
CA PHE A 149 10.87 -20.85 -26.17
C PHE A 149 12.25 -21.29 -25.65
N VAL A 150 12.85 -20.49 -24.76
CA VAL A 150 14.13 -20.85 -24.17
C VAL A 150 14.00 -22.10 -23.30
N ASP A 151 12.95 -22.22 -22.49
CA ASP A 151 12.74 -23.37 -21.62
C ASP A 151 12.52 -24.67 -22.38
N TYR A 152 11.82 -24.61 -23.52
CA TYR A 152 11.71 -25.73 -24.44
C TYR A 152 13.07 -26.15 -24.99
N ASN A 153 13.90 -25.19 -25.44
CA ASN A 153 15.22 -25.48 -25.99
C ASN A 153 16.20 -26.05 -24.95
N TYR A 154 15.99 -25.73 -23.66
CA TYR A 154 16.74 -26.34 -22.56
C TYR A 154 16.16 -27.69 -22.09
N GLY A 155 15.02 -28.12 -22.63
CA GLY A 155 14.34 -29.36 -22.26
C GLY A 155 13.61 -29.28 -20.91
N TYR A 156 13.39 -28.09 -20.37
CA TYR A 156 12.69 -27.92 -19.09
C TYR A 156 11.17 -28.08 -19.23
N MET A 157 10.61 -27.79 -20.41
CA MET A 157 9.16 -27.80 -20.63
C MET A 157 8.82 -28.26 -22.06
N LYS A 158 7.60 -28.76 -22.27
CA LYS A 158 7.06 -28.92 -23.63
C LYS A 158 6.65 -27.55 -24.16
N ARG A 159 6.87 -27.29 -25.46
CA ARG A 159 6.50 -26.00 -26.07
C ARG A 159 5.01 -25.77 -25.94
N ILE A 160 4.64 -24.64 -25.34
CA ILE A 160 3.26 -24.21 -25.17
C ILE A 160 2.96 -23.16 -26.26
N ASN A 161 2.28 -23.58 -27.32
CA ASN A 161 1.88 -22.70 -28.42
C ASN A 161 0.51 -22.09 -28.10
N ILE A 162 0.48 -20.98 -27.36
CA ILE A 162 -0.79 -20.32 -26.96
C ILE A 162 -1.08 -19.06 -27.78
N PHE A 163 -0.06 -18.41 -28.32
CA PHE A 163 -0.20 -17.13 -29.02
C PHE A 163 -0.06 -17.21 -30.54
N GLU A 164 -0.10 -18.41 -31.13
CA GLU A 164 0.10 -18.63 -32.58
C GLU A 164 -0.85 -17.78 -33.47
N ASN A 165 -2.01 -17.35 -32.96
CA ASN A 165 -2.98 -16.54 -33.69
C ASN A 165 -3.04 -15.04 -33.28
N ILE A 166 -2.17 -14.56 -32.39
CA ILE A 166 -2.25 -13.18 -31.83
C ILE A 166 -1.04 -12.32 -32.23
N LEU A 167 0.00 -12.93 -32.81
CA LEU A 167 1.22 -12.26 -33.27
C LEU A 167 1.06 -11.55 -34.63
N GLU A 168 -0.18 -11.36 -35.12
CA GLU A 168 -0.39 -10.47 -36.27
C GLU A 168 -0.08 -9.02 -35.86
N GLU A 169 0.72 -8.36 -36.70
CA GLU A 169 1.22 -6.97 -36.59
C GLU A 169 0.11 -5.90 -36.37
N ASN A 170 -1.16 -6.29 -36.47
CA ASN A 170 -2.36 -5.46 -36.33
C ASN A 170 -2.58 -4.85 -34.94
N ASN A 171 -1.89 -5.32 -33.88
CA ASN A 171 -2.04 -4.73 -32.53
C ASN A 171 -1.31 -3.38 -32.35
N ILE A 172 -0.33 -3.05 -33.20
CA ILE A 172 0.38 -1.75 -33.13
C ILE A 172 -0.43 -0.65 -33.84
N ILE A 173 -1.17 -0.99 -34.89
CA ILE A 173 -1.98 -0.03 -35.65
C ILE A 173 -3.09 0.60 -34.76
N GLN A 174 -3.54 -0.11 -33.72
CA GLN A 174 -4.43 0.44 -32.67
C GLN A 174 -3.72 1.20 -31.54
N LEU A 175 -2.39 1.22 -31.49
CA LEU A 175 -1.61 2.06 -30.56
C LEU A 175 -1.36 3.45 -31.15
N GLU A 176 -1.29 3.58 -32.48
CA GLU A 176 -1.10 4.85 -33.20
C GLU A 176 -2.41 5.52 -33.63
N GLY A 177 -3.48 4.75 -33.90
CA GLY A 177 -4.75 5.26 -34.43
C GLY A 177 -5.63 6.08 -33.47
N GLY A 178 -5.15 6.40 -32.27
CA GLY A 178 -5.84 7.27 -31.32
C GLY A 178 -5.38 8.74 -31.35
N ASP A 179 -4.30 9.07 -32.07
CA ASP A 179 -3.61 10.35 -31.91
C ASP A 179 -3.41 11.15 -33.21
N ASN A 180 -4.17 10.90 -34.28
CA ASN A 180 -4.11 11.73 -35.49
C ASN A 180 -5.46 11.80 -36.21
N ASN A 181 -6.34 12.71 -35.78
CA ASN A 181 -7.29 13.46 -36.61
C ASN A 181 -8.06 14.44 -35.72
N GLY A 182 -7.44 15.59 -35.43
CA GLY A 182 -8.08 16.69 -34.73
C GLY A 182 -7.15 17.88 -34.75
N GLU A 183 -7.53 18.87 -35.55
CA GLU A 183 -6.83 20.14 -35.75
C GLU A 183 -6.41 20.78 -34.41
N GLU A 184 -5.25 21.44 -34.45
CA GLU A 184 -4.80 22.38 -33.41
C GLU A 184 -5.90 23.41 -33.15
N ASP A 185 -6.63 23.27 -32.04
CA ASP A 185 -7.44 24.36 -31.47
C ASP A 185 -7.72 24.11 -29.97
N ASP A 186 -6.98 24.82 -29.12
CA ASP A 186 -7.39 25.43 -27.84
C ASP A 186 -8.28 24.64 -26.85
N LYS A 187 -7.88 23.43 -26.42
CA LYS A 187 -8.43 22.79 -25.21
C LYS A 187 -7.39 22.03 -24.37
N GLU A 188 -6.42 22.76 -23.82
CA GLU A 188 -5.36 22.20 -22.97
C GLU A 188 -5.79 21.85 -21.53
N PHE A 189 -7.05 21.52 -21.26
CA PHE A 189 -7.50 21.28 -19.87
C PHE A 189 -8.44 20.11 -19.61
N ILE A 190 -8.63 19.19 -20.56
CA ILE A 190 -9.51 18.01 -20.37
C ILE A 190 -8.97 16.72 -21.04
N LEU A 191 -7.68 16.37 -20.90
CA LEU A 191 -7.14 15.17 -21.58
C LEU A 191 -6.75 13.99 -20.67
N GLU A 192 -6.10 14.20 -19.52
CA GLU A 192 -5.52 13.05 -18.77
C GLU A 192 -6.57 12.14 -18.14
N ASP A 193 -7.59 12.70 -17.45
CA ASP A 193 -8.64 11.91 -16.80
C ASP A 193 -9.54 11.17 -17.81
N GLU A 194 -9.78 11.78 -18.98
CA GLU A 194 -10.56 11.16 -20.06
C GLU A 194 -9.80 10.01 -20.72
N ILE A 195 -8.49 10.17 -20.93
CA ILE A 195 -7.61 9.11 -21.44
C ILE A 195 -7.54 7.94 -20.46
N GLU A 196 -7.36 8.21 -19.16
CA GLU A 196 -7.35 7.16 -18.13
C GLU A 196 -8.71 6.46 -18.03
N SER A 197 -9.81 7.19 -18.12
CA SER A 197 -11.17 6.63 -18.19
C SER A 197 -11.40 5.75 -19.42
N MET A 198 -10.87 6.15 -20.58
CA MET A 198 -10.89 5.34 -21.80
C MET A 198 -10.09 4.05 -21.63
N PHE A 199 -8.87 4.12 -21.07
CA PHE A 199 -8.07 2.93 -20.79
C PHE A 199 -8.72 2.01 -19.76
N ASN A 200 -9.34 2.58 -18.71
CA ASN A 200 -10.14 1.83 -17.74
C ASN A 200 -11.28 1.07 -18.44
N THR A 201 -12.01 1.74 -19.34
CA THR A 201 -13.09 1.12 -20.13
C THR A 201 -12.57 -0.03 -20.99
N LEU A 202 -11.45 0.15 -21.70
CA LEU A 202 -10.81 -0.90 -22.49
C LEU A 202 -10.33 -2.08 -21.63
N ASN A 203 -9.76 -1.79 -20.46
CA ASN A 203 -9.35 -2.81 -19.50
C ASN A 203 -10.54 -3.60 -18.99
N ASN A 204 -11.66 -2.94 -18.63
CA ASN A 204 -12.89 -3.59 -18.17
C ASN A 204 -13.50 -4.51 -19.23
N ILE A 205 -13.47 -4.12 -20.50
CA ILE A 205 -13.92 -4.97 -21.61
C ILE A 205 -13.06 -6.24 -21.70
N ASN A 206 -11.74 -6.11 -21.57
CA ASN A 206 -10.83 -7.25 -21.57
C ASN A 206 -11.02 -8.14 -20.33
N SER A 207 -11.11 -7.55 -19.14
CA SER A 207 -11.37 -8.28 -17.89
C SER A 207 -12.71 -9.03 -17.96
N SER A 208 -13.76 -8.44 -18.56
CA SER A 208 -15.05 -9.11 -18.77
C SER A 208 -14.95 -10.33 -19.68
N ARG A 209 -14.10 -10.29 -20.72
CA ARG A 209 -13.80 -11.46 -21.56
C ARG A 209 -13.00 -12.51 -20.81
N ASP A 210 -12.10 -12.07 -19.92
CA ASP A 210 -11.30 -12.98 -19.12
C ASP A 210 -12.13 -13.69 -18.05
N ILE A 211 -13.18 -13.06 -17.48
CA ILE A 211 -14.14 -13.69 -16.55
C ILE A 211 -14.71 -14.99 -17.14
N PHE A 212 -15.06 -15.03 -18.42
CA PHE A 212 -15.57 -16.23 -19.08
C PHE A 212 -14.55 -17.38 -19.16
N LYS A 213 -13.25 -17.11 -18.99
CA LYS A 213 -12.20 -18.15 -18.94
C LYS A 213 -12.02 -18.75 -17.55
N PHE A 214 -12.63 -18.17 -16.52
CA PHE A 214 -12.59 -18.69 -15.14
C PHE A 214 -13.73 -19.65 -14.83
N TYR A 215 -14.63 -19.91 -15.77
CA TYR A 215 -15.73 -20.85 -15.58
C TYR A 215 -15.59 -22.01 -16.55
N ASP A 216 -15.76 -23.24 -16.06
CA ASP A 216 -15.91 -24.39 -16.93
C ASP A 216 -17.30 -24.44 -17.59
N GLU A 217 -17.53 -25.45 -18.45
CA GLU A 217 -18.81 -25.65 -19.14
C GLU A 217 -20.01 -25.85 -18.18
N LYS A 218 -19.74 -26.14 -16.90
CA LYS A 218 -20.75 -26.31 -15.84
C LYS A 218 -20.94 -25.04 -15.00
N GLY A 219 -20.17 -23.98 -15.25
CA GLY A 219 -20.23 -22.75 -14.49
C GLY A 219 -19.52 -22.83 -13.13
N GLU A 220 -18.61 -23.78 -12.93
CA GLU A 220 -17.76 -23.84 -11.74
C GLU A 220 -16.50 -22.97 -11.93
N SER A 221 -16.10 -22.25 -10.89
CA SER A 221 -14.90 -21.41 -10.91
C SER A 221 -13.65 -22.30 -10.98
N VAL A 222 -12.90 -22.21 -12.08
CA VAL A 222 -11.63 -22.90 -12.30
C VAL A 222 -10.50 -21.88 -12.23
N PHE A 223 -10.12 -21.50 -11.01
CA PHE A 223 -8.85 -20.81 -10.82
C PHE A 223 -7.71 -21.79 -11.10
N SER A 224 -6.79 -21.40 -11.98
CA SER A 224 -5.55 -22.15 -12.21
C SER A 224 -4.37 -21.19 -12.22
N ASN A 225 -3.21 -21.66 -11.76
CA ASN A 225 -1.94 -20.96 -11.85
C ASN A 225 -1.62 -20.58 -13.28
N LYS A 226 -1.98 -21.44 -14.24
CA LYS A 226 -1.93 -21.12 -15.67
C LYS A 226 -2.70 -19.84 -16.01
N THR A 227 -3.94 -19.69 -15.53
CA THR A 227 -4.76 -18.49 -15.75
C THR A 227 -4.15 -17.27 -15.09
N PHE A 228 -3.66 -17.40 -13.84
CA PHE A 228 -2.97 -16.30 -13.16
C PHE A 228 -1.79 -15.79 -13.98
N ILE A 229 -0.90 -16.70 -14.40
CA ILE A 229 0.31 -16.35 -15.14
C ILE A 229 -0.02 -15.70 -16.48
N MET A 230 -0.96 -16.27 -17.24
CA MET A 230 -1.22 -15.83 -18.62
C MET A 230 -2.07 -14.56 -18.73
N ILE A 231 -2.85 -14.24 -17.70
CA ILE A 231 -3.87 -13.20 -17.78
C ILE A 231 -3.74 -12.17 -16.66
N GLN A 232 -3.65 -12.63 -15.41
CA GLN A 232 -3.71 -11.75 -14.24
C GLN A 232 -2.35 -11.18 -13.84
N PHE A 233 -1.24 -11.80 -14.30
CA PHE A 233 0.11 -11.40 -13.94
C PHE A 233 0.43 -9.91 -14.24
N PRO A 234 0.06 -9.32 -15.40
CA PRO A 234 0.33 -7.89 -15.65
C PRO A 234 -0.25 -6.96 -14.58
N GLU A 235 -1.51 -7.17 -14.18
CA GLU A 235 -2.20 -6.38 -13.17
C GLU A 235 -1.63 -6.64 -11.77
N ALA A 236 -1.39 -7.93 -11.46
CA ALA A 236 -0.77 -8.33 -10.20
C ALA A 236 0.64 -7.74 -10.04
N TYR A 237 1.44 -7.69 -11.12
CA TYR A 237 2.76 -7.06 -11.12
C TYR A 237 2.67 -5.56 -10.87
N LEU A 238 1.76 -4.83 -11.55
CA LEU A 238 1.61 -3.39 -11.34
C LEU A 238 1.16 -3.06 -9.92
N SER A 239 0.24 -3.85 -9.35
CA SER A 239 -0.13 -3.67 -7.94
C SER A 239 1.05 -3.98 -7.00
N LYS A 240 1.86 -5.00 -7.32
CA LYS A 240 2.96 -5.42 -6.46
C LYS A 240 4.17 -4.47 -6.53
N ILE A 241 4.47 -3.90 -7.69
CA ILE A 241 5.66 -3.06 -7.87
C ILE A 241 5.59 -1.75 -7.09
N GLU A 242 4.38 -1.30 -6.72
CA GLU A 242 4.21 -0.15 -5.82
C GLU A 242 4.86 -0.36 -4.45
N GLU A 243 5.12 -1.61 -4.05
CA GLU A 243 5.86 -1.90 -2.84
C GLU A 243 7.29 -1.38 -2.90
N LEU A 244 7.86 -1.06 -4.07
CA LEU A 244 9.17 -0.43 -4.19
C LEU A 244 9.16 1.06 -3.81
N ILE A 245 7.98 1.70 -3.87
CA ILE A 245 7.83 3.13 -3.61
C ILE A 245 7.96 3.40 -2.12
N TRP A 246 7.08 2.81 -1.30
CA TRP A 246 6.98 3.09 0.14
C TRP A 246 6.80 1.81 0.96
N PRO A 247 7.29 1.81 2.21
CA PRO A 247 7.04 0.74 3.15
C PRO A 247 5.54 0.55 3.41
N LYS A 248 5.17 -0.65 3.87
CA LYS A 248 3.84 -0.85 4.45
C LYS A 248 3.72 0.01 5.70
N TRP A 249 2.50 0.44 5.99
CA TRP A 249 2.23 1.27 7.14
C TRP A 249 1.00 0.80 7.90
N TYR A 250 0.95 1.18 9.16
CA TYR A 250 -0.11 0.84 10.10
C TYR A 250 -0.42 2.08 10.93
N ALA A 251 -1.69 2.30 11.25
CA ALA A 251 -2.11 3.49 11.95
C ALA A 251 -2.93 3.22 13.21
N ALA A 252 -2.66 4.03 14.23
CA ALA A 252 -3.55 4.23 15.35
C ALA A 252 -4.18 5.62 15.21
N CYS A 253 -5.50 5.63 14.98
CA CYS A 253 -6.28 6.86 14.81
C CYS A 253 -6.76 7.44 16.15
N PHE A 254 -6.67 8.76 16.26
CA PHE A 254 -7.11 9.58 17.36
C PHE A 254 -7.90 10.76 16.80
N THR A 255 -8.54 11.53 17.66
CA THR A 255 -9.18 12.80 17.30
C THR A 255 -8.96 13.82 18.40
N ASN A 256 -9.03 15.10 18.05
CA ASN A 256 -8.93 16.19 19.00
C ASN A 256 -10.26 16.47 19.74
N GLN A 257 -11.38 15.85 19.34
CA GLN A 257 -12.70 16.06 19.94
C GLN A 257 -13.45 14.75 20.21
N CYS A 258 -14.36 14.77 21.20
CA CYS A 258 -15.21 13.64 21.55
C CYS A 258 -16.72 13.97 21.48
N THR A 259 -17.09 15.10 20.88
CA THR A 259 -18.47 15.64 20.88
C THR A 259 -19.26 15.33 19.61
N SER A 260 -18.60 14.78 18.59
CA SER A 260 -19.19 14.44 17.30
C SER A 260 -20.15 13.24 17.41
N VAL A 261 -21.41 13.46 17.03
CA VAL A 261 -22.44 12.41 17.00
C VAL A 261 -22.06 11.31 16.00
N SER A 262 -21.53 11.68 14.82
CA SER A 262 -21.14 10.71 13.80
C SER A 262 -19.99 9.83 14.25
N SER A 263 -18.99 10.39 14.94
CA SER A 263 -17.87 9.62 15.48
C SER A 263 -18.32 8.60 16.53
N TRP A 264 -19.27 8.97 17.40
CA TRP A 264 -19.88 8.02 18.34
C TRP A 264 -20.72 6.94 17.65
N GLY A 265 -21.38 7.27 16.53
CA GLY A 265 -22.09 6.31 15.69
C GLY A 265 -21.14 5.28 15.07
N THR A 266 -20.13 5.75 14.35
CA THR A 266 -19.20 4.91 13.59
C THR A 266 -18.16 4.20 14.46
N TYR A 267 -17.41 4.96 15.27
CA TYR A 267 -16.28 4.44 16.05
C TYR A 267 -16.64 4.11 17.50
N GLY A 268 -17.64 4.81 18.05
CA GLY A 268 -18.19 4.56 19.38
C GLY A 268 -19.23 3.45 19.45
N ASP A 269 -19.24 2.51 18.50
CA ASP A 269 -20.14 1.36 18.43
C ASP A 269 -21.63 1.71 18.55
N ASN A 270 -22.12 2.64 17.71
CA ASN A 270 -23.49 3.16 17.82
C ASN A 270 -23.81 3.69 19.23
N HIS A 271 -22.87 4.45 19.80
CA HIS A 271 -22.90 5.03 21.15
C HIS A 271 -22.82 4.03 22.31
N LYS A 272 -22.53 2.74 22.06
CA LYS A 272 -22.34 1.72 23.11
C LYS A 272 -20.91 1.63 23.61
N GLY A 273 -19.95 2.06 22.80
CA GLY A 273 -18.52 2.06 23.10
C GLY A 273 -18.11 3.13 24.10
N VAL A 274 -16.80 3.37 24.18
CA VAL A 274 -16.19 4.39 25.02
C VAL A 274 -15.20 5.23 24.22
N CYS A 275 -14.76 6.33 24.82
CA CYS A 275 -13.71 7.17 24.30
C CYS A 275 -12.61 7.33 25.35
N LEU A 276 -11.40 6.86 25.02
CA LEU A 276 -10.21 6.95 25.87
C LEU A 276 -9.58 8.34 25.68
N LYS A 277 -9.36 9.07 26.78
CA LYS A 277 -8.72 10.38 26.78
C LYS A 277 -7.25 10.25 27.17
N PHE A 278 -6.36 10.51 26.22
CA PHE A 278 -4.92 10.48 26.42
C PHE A 278 -4.33 11.88 26.62
N LYS A 279 -3.49 12.01 27.64
CA LYS A 279 -2.58 13.12 27.86
C LYS A 279 -1.37 12.95 26.94
N THR A 280 -1.21 13.90 26.02
CA THR A 280 -0.07 13.95 25.09
C THR A 280 1.04 14.81 25.67
N LYS A 281 2.24 14.66 25.12
CA LYS A 281 3.39 15.52 25.42
C LYS A 281 3.72 16.33 24.17
N TYR A 282 4.32 17.50 24.36
CA TYR A 282 4.72 18.40 23.28
C TYR A 282 6.24 18.56 23.27
N LYS A 283 6.84 18.51 22.08
CA LYS A 283 8.28 18.71 21.88
C LYS A 283 8.53 20.02 21.13
N GLU A 284 9.01 21.02 21.87
CA GLU A 284 9.18 22.40 21.40
C GLU A 284 10.03 22.50 20.12
N ASP A 285 11.19 21.84 20.08
CA ASP A 285 12.14 21.90 18.95
C ASP A 285 11.53 21.48 17.61
N SER A 286 10.65 20.48 17.67
CA SER A 286 9.98 19.93 16.48
C SER A 286 8.58 20.49 16.26
N LYS A 287 8.03 21.22 17.24
CA LYS A 287 6.64 21.66 17.31
C LYS A 287 5.64 20.52 17.07
N THR A 288 5.87 19.37 17.72
CA THR A 288 5.03 18.18 17.55
C THR A 288 4.47 17.66 18.87
N GLU A 289 3.21 17.21 18.83
CA GLU A 289 2.65 16.36 19.88
C GLU A 289 3.08 14.91 19.67
N PHE A 290 3.28 14.19 20.77
CA PHE A 290 3.64 12.79 20.76
C PHE A 290 3.02 12.02 21.93
N LEU A 291 2.98 10.70 21.76
CA LEU A 291 2.65 9.73 22.79
C LEU A 291 3.83 8.76 22.95
N ASN A 292 4.19 8.46 24.19
CA ASN A 292 5.21 7.45 24.47
C ASN A 292 4.56 6.08 24.42
N LEU A 293 5.08 5.22 23.54
CA LEU A 293 4.64 3.84 23.43
C LEU A 293 5.84 2.89 23.50
N THR A 294 5.60 1.68 23.99
CA THR A 294 6.58 0.62 24.15
C THR A 294 6.14 -0.59 23.35
N GLY A 295 7.05 -1.19 22.59
CA GLY A 295 6.74 -2.42 21.86
C GLY A 295 7.97 -3.16 21.38
N VAL A 296 7.74 -4.21 20.61
CA VAL A 296 8.80 -5.02 20.02
C VAL A 296 9.34 -4.32 18.79
N ILE A 297 10.65 -4.11 18.78
CA ILE A 297 11.43 -3.61 17.65
C ILE A 297 12.20 -4.82 17.11
N LYS A 298 11.82 -5.28 15.92
CA LYS A 298 12.46 -6.43 15.24
C LYS A 298 13.41 -5.92 14.16
N ASN A 299 14.71 -6.09 14.39
CA ASN A 299 15.75 -5.83 13.40
C ASN A 299 16.37 -7.16 12.95
N GLY A 300 15.83 -7.74 11.88
CA GLY A 300 16.25 -9.06 11.40
C GLY A 300 16.00 -10.16 12.44
N PHE A 301 17.04 -10.84 12.88
CA PHE A 301 16.93 -11.94 13.86
C PHE A 301 16.84 -11.49 15.33
N ASN A 302 17.06 -10.20 15.62
CA ASN A 302 17.05 -9.68 16.99
C ASN A 302 15.75 -8.92 17.27
N SER A 303 15.14 -9.22 18.42
CA SER A 303 13.98 -8.50 18.95
C SER A 303 14.34 -7.79 20.24
N VAL A 304 14.10 -6.47 20.32
CA VAL A 304 14.28 -5.68 21.55
C VAL A 304 12.98 -5.00 21.90
N ILE A 305 12.63 -4.98 23.19
CA ILE A 305 11.51 -4.17 23.68
C ILE A 305 12.03 -2.75 23.91
N GLY A 306 11.47 -1.78 23.19
CA GLY A 306 11.90 -0.39 23.23
C GLY A 306 10.73 0.58 23.45
N SER A 307 10.99 1.66 24.17
CA SER A 307 10.08 2.79 24.31
C SER A 307 10.49 3.90 23.36
N ASN A 308 9.54 4.46 22.60
CA ASN A 308 9.80 5.53 21.64
C ASN A 308 8.76 6.66 21.73
N HIS A 309 9.11 7.83 21.18
CA HIS A 309 8.27 9.02 21.11
C HIS A 309 7.54 9.03 19.76
N TYR A 310 6.29 8.61 19.78
CA TYR A 310 5.51 8.49 18.56
C TYR A 310 4.73 9.76 18.28
N LYS A 311 5.06 10.41 17.16
CA LYS A 311 4.42 11.65 16.71
C LYS A 311 2.93 11.43 16.42
N LEU A 312 2.11 12.38 16.88
CA LEU A 312 0.72 12.53 16.47
C LEU A 312 0.66 13.48 15.26
N SER A 313 0.41 12.90 14.10
CA SER A 313 0.31 13.63 12.83
C SER A 313 -1.16 13.95 12.54
N SER A 314 -1.50 15.22 12.39
CA SER A 314 -2.84 15.63 11.99
C SER A 314 -3.12 15.18 10.55
N VAL A 315 -4.32 14.66 10.30
CA VAL A 315 -4.77 14.36 8.95
C VAL A 315 -5.14 15.65 8.21
N ASN A 316 -4.69 15.74 6.96
CA ASN A 316 -4.98 16.82 6.04
C ASN A 316 -6.15 16.44 5.13
N TYR A 317 -7.16 17.28 5.04
CA TYR A 317 -8.37 16.98 4.25
C TYR A 317 -8.30 17.64 2.89
N LYS A 318 -8.09 16.83 1.84
CA LYS A 318 -7.97 17.27 0.44
C LYS A 318 -8.60 16.25 -0.49
N ASN A 319 -9.19 16.74 -1.58
CA ASN A 319 -9.80 15.88 -2.61
C ASN A 319 -8.82 15.49 -3.72
N VAL A 320 -7.57 15.90 -3.63
CA VAL A 320 -6.54 15.63 -4.62
C VAL A 320 -5.42 14.85 -3.95
N LEU A 321 -5.15 13.65 -4.47
CA LEU A 321 -4.02 12.84 -4.05
C LEU A 321 -2.72 13.45 -4.60
N PRO A 322 -1.62 13.38 -3.84
CA PRO A 322 -0.32 13.79 -4.38
C PRO A 322 0.10 12.81 -5.48
N GLU A 323 0.46 13.35 -6.64
CA GLU A 323 1.03 12.55 -7.73
C GLU A 323 2.42 12.04 -7.35
N ILE A 324 2.72 10.80 -7.73
CA ILE A 324 3.96 10.10 -7.42
C ILE A 324 4.58 9.59 -8.71
N ASP A 325 5.75 10.12 -9.05
CA ASP A 325 6.58 9.57 -10.12
C ASP A 325 7.29 8.31 -9.62
N PHE A 326 6.91 7.16 -10.18
CA PHE A 326 7.45 5.86 -9.81
C PHE A 326 8.99 5.83 -9.92
N PHE A 327 9.55 6.31 -11.04
CA PHE A 327 10.99 6.23 -11.29
C PHE A 327 11.82 7.14 -10.38
N LYS A 328 11.20 8.11 -9.73
CA LYS A 328 11.87 9.04 -8.81
C LYS A 328 11.69 8.67 -7.34
N THR A 329 10.93 7.62 -7.03
CA THR A 329 10.46 7.34 -5.65
C THR A 329 10.79 5.91 -5.21
N LEU A 330 11.82 5.26 -5.75
CA LEU A 330 12.22 3.88 -5.43
C LEU A 330 12.94 3.72 -4.07
N GLY A 331 12.43 4.36 -3.01
CA GLY A 331 13.15 4.52 -1.73
C GLY A 331 13.23 3.28 -0.84
N ARG A 332 12.60 2.17 -1.21
CA ARG A 332 12.84 0.88 -0.54
C ARG A 332 13.98 0.06 -1.13
N LEU A 333 14.57 0.52 -2.23
CA LEU A 333 15.78 -0.07 -2.77
C LEU A 333 17.00 0.65 -2.21
N THR A 334 18.08 -0.09 -1.98
CA THR A 334 19.37 0.51 -1.65
C THR A 334 19.91 1.28 -2.86
N TYR A 335 20.72 2.32 -2.63
CA TYR A 335 21.34 3.09 -3.72
C TYR A 335 22.06 2.21 -4.75
N PRO A 336 22.90 1.22 -4.36
CA PRO A 336 23.51 0.32 -5.33
C PRO A 336 22.49 -0.45 -6.18
N ASN A 337 21.37 -0.85 -5.59
CA ASN A 337 20.36 -1.66 -6.27
C ASN A 337 19.56 -0.84 -7.28
N PHE A 338 19.02 0.33 -6.90
CA PHE A 338 18.31 1.13 -7.90
C PHE A 338 19.25 1.76 -8.93
N ASN A 339 20.46 2.18 -8.55
CA ASN A 339 21.37 2.80 -9.50
C ASN A 339 21.72 1.81 -10.63
N LYS A 340 22.16 0.60 -10.26
CA LYS A 340 22.60 -0.41 -11.23
C LYS A 340 21.48 -1.04 -12.04
N HIS A 341 20.29 -1.22 -11.45
CA HIS A 341 19.21 -2.01 -12.06
C HIS A 341 18.09 -1.18 -12.65
N TRP A 342 17.90 0.03 -12.15
CA TRP A 342 16.84 0.92 -12.60
C TRP A 342 17.37 2.10 -13.39
N TYR A 343 18.49 2.72 -12.97
CA TYR A 343 18.92 4.00 -13.53
C TYR A 343 20.08 3.94 -14.52
N THR A 344 20.78 2.81 -14.64
CA THR A 344 21.86 2.64 -15.61
C THR A 344 21.55 1.58 -16.67
N ASN A 345 22.09 1.74 -17.87
CA ASN A 345 22.07 0.70 -18.90
C ASN A 345 23.27 -0.28 -18.76
N GLU A 346 23.40 -1.19 -19.72
CA GLU A 346 24.48 -2.21 -19.76
C GLU A 346 25.87 -1.59 -19.95
N GLU A 347 25.95 -0.40 -20.56
CA GLU A 347 27.18 0.37 -20.78
C GLU A 347 27.52 1.29 -19.59
N ALA A 348 26.76 1.18 -18.49
CA ALA A 348 26.85 2.03 -17.30
C ALA A 348 26.52 3.51 -17.52
N GLU A 349 25.82 3.84 -18.61
CA GLU A 349 25.27 5.17 -18.82
C GLU A 349 24.04 5.38 -17.92
N VAL A 350 23.96 6.55 -17.28
CA VAL A 350 22.88 6.92 -16.36
C VAL A 350 21.74 7.58 -17.14
N SER A 351 20.49 7.25 -16.79
CA SER A 351 19.28 7.90 -17.27
C SER A 351 19.34 9.43 -17.12
N ASN A 352 19.10 10.16 -18.21
CA ASN A 352 18.99 11.62 -18.24
C ASN A 352 17.86 12.14 -17.36
N THR A 353 16.82 11.32 -17.12
CA THR A 353 15.70 11.67 -16.24
C THR A 353 16.11 11.77 -14.77
N ILE A 354 17.13 10.99 -14.37
CA ILE A 354 17.55 10.86 -12.96
C ILE A 354 18.97 11.39 -12.72
N VAL A 355 19.75 11.69 -13.76
CA VAL A 355 21.17 12.08 -13.67
C VAL A 355 21.45 13.26 -12.71
N ASN A 356 20.49 14.18 -12.55
CA ASN A 356 20.61 15.33 -11.67
C ASN A 356 20.02 15.11 -10.27
N MET A 357 19.55 13.90 -9.96
CA MET A 357 19.06 13.56 -8.63
C MET A 357 20.21 13.22 -7.70
N ASP A 358 20.31 13.97 -6.61
CA ASP A 358 21.23 13.67 -5.53
C ASP A 358 20.50 12.89 -4.43
N PHE A 359 20.92 11.64 -4.20
CA PHE A 359 20.33 10.73 -3.21
C PHE A 359 20.93 10.97 -1.82
N ASN A 360 20.85 12.23 -1.39
CA ASN A 360 21.41 12.72 -0.15
C ASN A 360 20.37 12.78 0.99
N GLU A 361 20.73 13.40 2.11
CA GLU A 361 19.83 13.56 3.26
C GLU A 361 18.57 14.40 2.94
N GLU A 362 18.67 15.37 2.02
CA GLU A 362 17.53 16.18 1.60
C GLU A 362 16.52 15.36 0.80
N TRP A 363 17.00 14.51 -0.11
CA TRP A 363 16.14 13.56 -0.83
C TRP A 363 15.43 12.61 0.15
N MET A 364 16.15 12.06 1.13
CA MET A 364 15.55 11.20 2.16
C MET A 364 14.49 11.94 3.00
N LYS A 365 14.74 13.21 3.34
CA LYS A 365 13.75 14.07 4.03
C LYS A 365 12.52 14.32 3.16
N ALA A 366 12.71 14.60 1.88
CA ALA A 366 11.61 14.79 0.93
C ALA A 366 10.79 13.51 0.74
N TYR A 367 11.45 12.37 0.59
CA TYR A 367 10.85 11.04 0.51
C TYR A 367 9.99 10.74 1.75
N SER A 368 10.55 10.89 2.96
CA SER A 368 9.83 10.67 4.21
C SER A 368 8.66 11.65 4.40
N LYS A 369 8.83 12.92 3.99
CA LYS A 369 7.76 13.91 4.02
C LYS A 369 6.61 13.55 3.08
N ASN A 370 6.91 13.11 1.86
CA ASN A 370 5.90 12.71 0.88
C ASN A 370 5.17 11.43 1.30
N PHE A 371 5.90 10.45 1.84
CA PHE A 371 5.32 9.25 2.45
C PHE A 371 4.32 9.63 3.54
N ASN A 372 4.75 10.41 4.53
CA ASN A 372 3.89 10.88 5.61
C ASN A 372 2.68 11.65 5.07
N LYS A 373 2.87 12.53 4.08
CA LYS A 373 1.78 13.28 3.47
C LYS A 373 0.74 12.37 2.82
N SER A 374 1.17 11.30 2.16
CA SER A 374 0.27 10.34 1.49
C SER A 374 -0.65 9.62 2.49
N ILE A 375 -0.09 9.17 3.61
CA ILE A 375 -0.82 8.39 4.64
C ILE A 375 -1.52 9.27 5.67
N THR A 376 -1.37 10.60 5.59
CA THR A 376 -2.10 11.56 6.42
C THR A 376 -2.95 12.49 5.57
N THR A 377 -3.38 12.07 4.38
CA THR A 377 -4.33 12.82 3.55
C THR A 377 -5.61 12.02 3.41
N LYS A 378 -6.75 12.64 3.73
CA LYS A 378 -8.10 12.06 3.57
C LYS A 378 -8.97 12.98 2.72
N THR A 379 -10.02 12.42 2.13
CA THR A 379 -11.00 13.22 1.38
C THR A 379 -11.74 14.20 2.31
N THR A 380 -12.22 15.33 1.79
CA THR A 380 -12.88 16.35 2.62
C THR A 380 -14.19 15.88 3.27
N LYS A 381 -14.77 14.78 2.78
CA LYS A 381 -15.95 14.11 3.36
C LYS A 381 -15.73 13.65 4.80
N TYR A 382 -14.48 13.36 5.19
CA TYR A 382 -14.13 12.91 6.54
C TYR A 382 -13.62 14.04 7.45
N SER A 383 -13.65 15.30 7.00
CA SER A 383 -13.08 16.44 7.75
C SER A 383 -13.64 16.64 9.15
N SER A 384 -14.90 16.23 9.39
CA SER A 384 -15.53 16.28 10.71
C SER A 384 -14.88 15.36 11.76
N GLU A 385 -14.04 14.40 11.33
CA GLU A 385 -13.36 13.48 12.25
C GLU A 385 -12.23 14.16 13.02
N GLU A 386 -11.65 15.24 12.47
CA GLU A 386 -10.50 15.95 13.05
C GLU A 386 -9.40 14.96 13.51
N GLU A 387 -9.13 13.98 12.64
CA GLU A 387 -8.27 12.84 12.91
C GLU A 387 -6.79 13.22 13.09
N TYR A 388 -6.15 12.54 14.03
CA TYR A 388 -4.72 12.45 14.21
C TYR A 388 -4.29 10.99 14.11
N ARG A 389 -3.10 10.74 13.55
CA ARG A 389 -2.53 9.40 13.40
C ARG A 389 -1.21 9.30 14.12
N ILE A 390 -1.01 8.16 14.78
CA ILE A 390 0.32 7.63 14.99
C ILE A 390 0.54 6.57 13.91
N ILE A 391 1.70 6.61 13.25
CA ILE A 391 2.07 5.72 12.15
C ILE A 391 3.21 4.79 12.60
N LEU A 392 3.08 3.52 12.24
CA LEU A 392 4.19 2.57 12.14
C LEU A 392 4.45 2.26 10.68
N ASP A 393 5.71 2.13 10.28
CA ASP A 393 6.10 1.69 8.96
C ASP A 393 7.12 0.54 9.03
N ASP A 394 7.14 -0.28 7.99
CA ASP A 394 7.98 -1.47 7.91
C ASP A 394 9.35 -1.23 7.25
N LEU A 395 9.83 0.03 7.21
CA LEU A 395 11.09 0.35 6.54
C LEU A 395 12.30 -0.29 7.23
N PHE A 396 12.29 -0.30 8.57
CA PHE A 396 13.37 -0.85 9.40
C PHE A 396 12.90 -1.97 10.33
N ASN A 397 11.60 -2.20 10.46
CA ASN A 397 11.01 -3.17 11.38
C ASN A 397 10.02 -4.06 10.65
N ASP A 398 9.90 -5.32 11.07
CA ASP A 398 8.84 -6.20 10.59
C ASP A 398 7.60 -6.12 11.50
N TYR A 399 6.47 -5.74 10.91
CA TYR A 399 5.15 -5.66 11.54
C TYR A 399 4.11 -6.54 10.81
N SER A 400 4.57 -7.56 10.09
CA SER A 400 3.68 -8.50 9.40
C SER A 400 2.78 -9.27 10.36
N ASP A 401 3.23 -9.55 11.58
CA ASP A 401 2.42 -10.12 12.65
C ASP A 401 1.50 -9.06 13.28
N LYS A 402 0.25 -9.43 13.58
CA LYS A 402 -0.70 -8.58 14.31
C LYS A 402 -0.23 -8.27 15.72
N GLU A 403 0.48 -9.20 16.37
CA GLU A 403 0.92 -9.02 17.75
C GLU A 403 2.00 -7.93 17.87
N ASP A 404 2.90 -7.80 16.88
CA ASP A 404 3.92 -6.75 16.87
C ASP A 404 3.32 -5.35 16.65
N ARG A 405 2.07 -5.28 16.19
CA ARG A 405 1.31 -4.04 15.97
C ARG A 405 0.53 -3.59 17.21
N LYS A 406 0.68 -4.28 18.35
CA LYS A 406 0.11 -3.89 19.64
C LYS A 406 1.17 -3.19 20.50
N LEU A 407 1.17 -1.86 20.50
CA LEU A 407 2.10 -1.09 21.32
C LEU A 407 1.48 -0.72 22.66
N LYS A 408 2.27 -0.77 23.72
CA LYS A 408 1.83 -0.44 25.08
C LYS A 408 2.00 1.03 25.40
N TYR A 409 0.99 1.64 26.02
CA TYR A 409 1.07 3.00 26.56
C TYR A 409 1.33 2.99 28.07
N ASP A 410 2.00 4.04 28.57
CA ASP A 410 2.07 4.31 30.01
C ASP A 410 0.67 4.64 30.54
N PHE A 411 0.19 3.91 31.55
CA PHE A 411 -1.12 4.13 32.15
C PHE A 411 -1.33 5.58 32.62
N ASN A 412 -0.27 6.28 33.03
CA ASN A 412 -0.36 7.69 33.40
C ASN A 412 -0.71 8.62 32.22
N ALA A 413 -0.51 8.15 30.98
CA ALA A 413 -0.94 8.87 29.79
C ALA A 413 -2.46 8.74 29.56
N LEU A 414 -3.14 7.72 30.09
CA LEU A 414 -4.60 7.62 30.00
C LEU A 414 -5.24 8.48 31.10
N GLU A 415 -5.69 9.68 30.76
CA GLU A 415 -6.19 10.66 31.73
C GLU A 415 -7.62 10.36 32.20
N GLY A 416 -8.46 9.85 31.29
CA GLY A 416 -9.86 9.57 31.59
C GLY A 416 -10.54 8.65 30.59
N ILE A 417 -11.74 8.20 30.96
CA ILE A 417 -12.63 7.41 30.11
C ILE A 417 -13.98 8.11 30.02
N ILE A 418 -14.49 8.23 28.79
CA ILE A 418 -15.80 8.79 28.50
C ILE A 418 -16.69 7.66 28.00
N PHE A 419 -17.78 7.37 28.70
CA PHE A 419 -18.77 6.39 28.28
C PHE A 419 -19.75 7.00 27.27
N GLY A 420 -20.12 6.23 26.26
CA GLY A 420 -21.18 6.60 25.34
C GLY A 420 -22.55 6.58 26.01
N ILE A 421 -23.51 7.29 25.41
CA ILE A 421 -24.90 7.43 25.92
C ILE A 421 -25.57 6.05 26.14
N LYS A 422 -25.15 5.04 25.37
CA LYS A 422 -25.73 3.69 25.40
C LYS A 422 -24.77 2.64 25.92
N THR A 423 -23.64 3.02 26.55
CA THR A 423 -22.74 2.04 27.17
C THR A 423 -23.47 1.31 28.28
N SER A 424 -23.40 -0.02 28.29
CA SER A 424 -24.09 -0.83 29.28
C SER A 424 -23.50 -0.62 30.68
N SER A 425 -24.35 -0.71 31.71
CA SER A 425 -23.89 -0.60 33.10
C SER A 425 -22.88 -1.70 33.48
N VAL A 426 -23.00 -2.88 32.86
CA VAL A 426 -22.07 -3.99 33.05
C VAL A 426 -20.69 -3.63 32.51
N ASP A 427 -20.61 -3.15 31.27
CA ASP A 427 -19.32 -2.73 30.67
C ASP A 427 -18.71 -1.56 31.44
N LYS A 428 -19.53 -0.57 31.86
CA LYS A 428 -19.07 0.53 32.71
C LYS A 428 -18.42 0.00 33.99
N ALA A 429 -19.08 -0.94 34.68
CA ALA A 429 -18.60 -1.50 35.93
C ALA A 429 -17.27 -2.27 35.76
N GLU A 430 -17.15 -3.10 34.74
CA GLU A 430 -15.91 -3.84 34.47
C GLU A 430 -14.75 -2.90 34.08
N ILE A 431 -15.01 -1.88 33.23
CA ILE A 431 -14.00 -0.87 32.90
C ILE A 431 -13.55 -0.12 34.16
N ILE A 432 -14.48 0.33 35.01
CA ILE A 432 -14.15 1.04 36.27
C ILE A 432 -13.30 0.16 37.18
N LYS A 433 -13.62 -1.13 37.29
CA LYS A 433 -12.87 -2.11 38.08
C LYS A 433 -11.43 -2.26 37.58
N ILE A 434 -11.22 -2.36 36.26
CA ILE A 434 -9.89 -2.40 35.66
C ILE A 434 -9.10 -1.12 35.98
N ILE A 435 -9.72 0.05 35.80
CA ILE A 435 -9.08 1.34 36.08
C ILE A 435 -8.70 1.48 37.55
N ARG A 436 -9.60 1.12 38.49
CA ARG A 436 -9.30 1.16 39.92
C ARG A 436 -8.11 0.28 40.28
N ARG A 437 -8.09 -0.95 39.76
CA ARG A 437 -6.97 -1.87 39.95
C ARG A 437 -5.66 -1.27 39.45
N LYS A 438 -5.64 -0.72 38.23
CA LYS A 438 -4.44 -0.06 37.67
C LYS A 438 -4.04 1.18 38.46
N CYS A 439 -4.99 2.00 38.89
CA CYS A 439 -4.73 3.15 39.76
C CYS A 439 -4.07 2.73 41.07
N HIS A 440 -4.53 1.64 41.70
CA HIS A 440 -3.92 1.08 42.90
C HIS A 440 -2.49 0.57 42.62
N GLU A 441 -2.29 -0.20 41.54
CA GLU A 441 -0.98 -0.71 41.12
C GLU A 441 0.04 0.41 40.84
N THR A 442 -0.40 1.54 40.28
CA THR A 442 0.48 2.68 39.95
C THR A 442 0.49 3.77 41.04
N GLY A 443 -0.23 3.59 42.15
CA GLY A 443 -0.38 4.61 43.20
C GLY A 443 -1.07 5.91 42.76
N ARG A 444 -1.87 5.87 41.69
CA ARG A 444 -2.57 7.03 41.13
C ARG A 444 -3.88 7.28 41.88
N LYS A 445 -4.00 8.47 42.48
CA LYS A 445 -5.12 8.84 43.37
C LYS A 445 -6.34 9.43 42.66
N ASN A 446 -6.22 9.80 41.38
CA ASN A 446 -7.29 10.45 40.62
C ASN A 446 -7.33 9.96 39.17
N PHE A 447 -8.54 9.80 38.65
CA PHE A 447 -8.84 9.38 37.28
C PHE A 447 -10.24 9.87 36.98
N ASP A 448 -10.42 10.44 35.80
CA ASP A 448 -11.68 11.08 35.46
C ASP A 448 -12.55 10.13 34.63
N PHE A 449 -13.76 9.90 35.10
CA PHE A 449 -14.81 9.24 34.34
C PHE A 449 -15.84 10.27 33.88
N TYR A 450 -16.31 10.10 32.65
CA TYR A 450 -17.35 10.93 32.08
C TYR A 450 -18.40 10.04 31.43
N GLU A 451 -19.61 10.55 31.30
CA GLU A 451 -20.67 9.97 30.49
C GLU A 451 -21.18 11.02 29.52
N CYS A 452 -21.36 10.58 28.27
CA CYS A 452 -21.91 11.43 27.24
C CYS A 452 -23.40 11.67 27.47
N GLU A 453 -23.81 12.93 27.34
CA GLU A 453 -25.21 13.35 27.34
C GLU A 453 -25.53 14.12 26.07
N TYR A 454 -26.78 14.01 25.59
CA TYR A 454 -27.25 14.78 24.44
C TYR A 454 -27.67 16.18 24.88
N CYS A 455 -27.03 17.21 24.32
CA CYS A 455 -27.36 18.60 24.61
C CYS A 455 -28.37 19.12 23.58
N HIS A 456 -29.65 19.21 23.97
CA HIS A 456 -30.76 19.66 23.11
C HIS A 456 -30.53 21.02 22.46
N GLU A 457 -29.88 21.96 23.16
CA GLU A 457 -29.62 23.32 22.65
C GLU A 457 -28.58 23.37 21.52
N SER A 458 -27.58 22.50 21.58
CA SER A 458 -26.45 22.51 20.63
C SER A 458 -26.49 21.39 19.59
N GLY A 459 -27.37 20.41 19.76
CA GLY A 459 -27.43 19.20 18.94
C GLY A 459 -26.18 18.31 19.04
N LYS A 460 -25.30 18.57 20.02
CA LYS A 460 -24.03 17.86 20.22
C LYS A 460 -24.10 16.93 21.41
N ILE A 461 -23.20 15.96 21.42
CA ILE A 461 -22.94 15.13 22.60
C ILE A 461 -21.87 15.83 23.44
N LYS A 462 -22.08 15.90 24.75
CA LYS A 462 -21.10 16.50 25.68
C LYS A 462 -20.74 15.49 26.77
N PRO A 463 -19.45 15.31 27.10
CA PRO A 463 -19.06 14.51 28.25
C PRO A 463 -19.36 15.27 29.54
N VAL A 464 -20.12 14.64 30.44
CA VAL A 464 -20.40 15.13 31.79
C VAL A 464 -19.63 14.27 32.78
N LYS A 465 -18.90 14.91 33.70
CA LYS A 465 -18.05 14.20 34.66
C LYS A 465 -18.92 13.43 35.65
N ILE A 466 -18.58 12.17 35.89
CA ILE A 466 -19.23 11.31 36.88
C ILE A 466 -18.32 11.19 38.10
N ASN A 467 -18.90 11.35 39.29
CA ASN A 467 -18.17 11.20 40.54
C ASN A 467 -18.10 9.72 40.93
N ILE A 468 -17.00 9.07 40.54
CA ILE A 468 -16.68 7.69 40.92
C ILE A 468 -15.40 7.73 41.77
N PRO A 469 -15.44 7.25 43.03
CA PRO A 469 -14.25 7.18 43.87
C PRO A 469 -13.28 6.13 43.33
N ILE A 470 -11.98 6.38 43.51
CA ILE A 470 -10.89 5.48 43.10
C ILE A 470 -10.36 4.70 44.28
#